data_AF-A0A507B8V7-F1
#
_entry.id   AF-A0A507B8V7-F1
#
_cell.length_a   1.000
_cell.length_b   1.000
_cell.length_c   1.000
_cell.angle_alpha   90.00
_cell.angle_beta   90.00
_cell.angle_gamma   90.00
#
_symmetry.space_group_name_H-M   'P 1'
#
loop_
_entity.id
_entity.type
_entity.pdbx_description
1 polymer ?
#
loop_
_entity_poly.entity_id
_entity_poly.type
_entity_poly.pdbx_seq_one_letter_code
_entity_poly.pdbx_strand_id
1 'polypeptide(L)'
;MKSPLALTVGALLLPGLLASASPVIARDGTLCDNLTNPLLFMGQVKRYIQDILYDPNRGIKDLTPEARDQAALISAALDAPLADVQRVRAAAHACPAGRTRRAPPDQTVRRQEGGTLCDDLDHTASELQHAKDMADELASMPTGEKVQTGGIKSQLDKTLADVAWAKEKLSAAGRC
;
A
#
# COMPACT_ATOMS: atom_id res chain seq x y z
N MET A 1 3.71 76.29 2.96
CA MET A 1 3.05 75.85 4.21
C MET A 1 2.08 74.71 3.89
N LYS A 2 2.01 73.72 4.79
CA LYS A 2 1.19 72.48 4.79
C LYS A 2 1.80 71.23 4.14
N SER A 3 2.57 70.50 4.95
CA SER A 3 2.32 69.07 5.24
C SER A 3 1.51 69.03 6.56
N PRO A 4 0.79 67.95 6.98
CA PRO A 4 1.26 66.56 7.00
C PRO A 4 0.17 65.44 6.91
N LEU A 5 0.62 64.19 7.15
CA LEU A 5 -0.10 62.95 7.48
C LEU A 5 -0.63 62.14 6.28
N ALA A 6 -0.56 60.81 6.21
CA ALA A 6 0.03 59.78 7.06
C ALA A 6 -0.09 58.42 6.34
N LEU A 7 0.83 57.50 6.68
CA LEU A 7 0.69 56.04 6.72
C LEU A 7 0.03 55.29 5.54
N THR A 8 0.81 54.43 4.89
CA THR A 8 0.62 52.99 5.08
C THR A 8 1.93 52.24 4.81
N VAL A 9 2.51 51.73 5.90
CA VAL A 9 3.69 50.86 5.92
C VAL A 9 3.31 49.52 5.32
N GLY A 10 4.12 49.06 4.37
CA GLY A 10 4.06 47.72 3.83
C GLY A 10 4.28 46.69 4.93
N ALA A 11 3.23 45.90 5.20
CA ALA A 11 3.31 44.64 5.91
C ALA A 11 2.35 43.67 5.20
N LEU A 12 2.74 43.24 4.01
CA LEU A 12 2.17 42.02 3.43
C LEU A 12 2.70 40.86 4.26
N LEU A 13 1.92 40.52 5.28
CA LEU A 13 1.92 39.22 5.92
C LEU A 13 1.89 38.15 4.81
N LEU A 14 2.93 37.32 4.76
CA LEU A 14 2.85 35.99 4.15
C LEU A 14 2.70 34.97 5.29
N PRO A 15 1.49 34.73 5.83
CA PRO A 15 1.26 33.57 6.67
C PRO A 15 0.94 32.40 5.74
N GLY A 16 1.93 31.57 5.45
CA GLY A 16 1.70 30.44 4.57
C GLY A 16 2.93 29.63 4.21
N LEU A 17 3.91 29.53 5.12
CA LEU A 17 4.82 28.39 5.04
C LEU A 17 4.01 27.16 5.42
N LEU A 18 3.58 26.46 4.38
CA LEU A 18 3.06 25.10 4.36
C LEU A 18 3.98 24.20 5.20
N ALA A 19 3.67 24.06 6.48
CA ALA A 19 3.85 22.78 7.14
C ALA A 19 2.82 21.85 6.49
N SER A 20 3.20 21.21 5.38
CA SER A 20 2.50 20.02 4.91
C SER A 20 2.82 18.91 5.92
N ALA A 21 2.19 18.98 7.09
CA ALA A 21 1.85 17.79 7.82
C ALA A 21 1.17 16.88 6.80
N SER A 22 1.79 15.74 6.48
CA SER A 22 1.15 14.71 5.67
C SER A 22 -0.25 14.52 6.24
N PRO A 23 -1.32 14.67 5.45
CA PRO A 23 -2.64 14.44 5.99
C PRO A 23 -2.65 13.01 6.52
N VAL A 24 -2.84 12.87 7.83
CA VAL A 24 -3.37 11.64 8.40
C VAL A 24 -4.67 11.44 7.62
N ILE A 25 -4.64 10.53 6.65
CA ILE A 25 -5.82 10.22 5.85
C ILE A 25 -6.87 9.81 6.87
N ALA A 26 -7.91 10.62 7.03
CA ALA A 26 -9.04 10.28 7.88
C ALA A 26 -9.61 8.97 7.34
N ARG A 27 -9.44 7.88 8.10
CA ARG A 27 -9.95 6.56 7.73
C ARG A 27 -11.42 6.48 8.08
N ASP A 28 -12.23 7.29 7.41
CA ASP A 28 -13.68 7.43 7.65
C ASP A 28 -14.50 6.38 6.87
N GLY A 29 -14.05 5.12 6.90
CA GLY A 29 -14.66 4.01 6.16
C GLY A 29 -14.80 2.74 7.01
N THR A 30 -15.57 1.77 6.52
CA THR A 30 -15.63 0.46 7.18
C THR A 30 -14.26 -0.24 7.11
N LEU A 31 -14.00 -1.22 7.98
CA LEU A 31 -12.80 -2.07 7.89
C LEU A 31 -12.60 -2.62 6.46
N CYS A 32 -13.70 -2.87 5.75
CA CYS A 32 -13.75 -3.43 4.41
C CYS A 32 -13.36 -2.46 3.31
N ASP A 33 -13.78 -1.20 3.44
CA ASP A 33 -13.38 -0.14 2.51
C ASP A 33 -11.88 0.12 2.65
N ASN A 34 -11.38 0.16 3.89
CA ASN A 34 -9.97 0.37 4.17
C ASN A 34 -9.09 -0.82 3.73
N LEU A 35 -9.55 -2.08 3.84
CA LEU A 35 -8.83 -3.24 3.32
C LEU A 35 -8.85 -3.35 1.78
N THR A 36 -9.67 -2.54 1.09
CA THR A 36 -9.64 -2.47 -0.37
C THR A 36 -8.38 -1.73 -0.87
N ASN A 37 -7.89 -0.74 -0.13
CA ASN A 37 -6.71 0.03 -0.50
C ASN A 37 -5.43 -0.83 -0.56
N PRO A 38 -5.09 -1.63 0.47
CA PRO A 38 -3.97 -2.57 0.39
C PRO A 38 -4.01 -3.48 -0.85
N LEU A 39 -5.19 -4.04 -1.18
CA LEU A 39 -5.36 -4.90 -2.35
C LEU A 39 -5.10 -4.14 -3.65
N LEU A 40 -5.57 -2.89 -3.75
CA LEU A 40 -5.34 -2.04 -4.90
C LEU A 40 -3.86 -1.67 -5.03
N PHE A 41 -3.20 -1.24 -3.95
CA PHE A 41 -1.81 -0.79 -3.98
C PHE A 41 -0.84 -1.93 -4.29
N MET A 42 -0.96 -3.08 -3.61
CA MET A 42 -0.16 -4.26 -3.92
C MET A 42 -0.41 -4.76 -5.35
N GLY A 43 -1.67 -4.78 -5.79
CA GLY A 43 -2.02 -5.16 -7.16
C GLY A 43 -1.45 -4.22 -8.22
N GLN A 44 -1.40 -2.92 -7.94
CA GLN A 44 -0.77 -1.91 -8.81
C GLN A 44 0.74 -2.12 -8.89
N VAL A 45 1.43 -2.34 -7.76
CA VAL A 45 2.87 -2.64 -7.73
C VAL A 45 3.16 -3.89 -8.55
N LYS A 46 2.42 -4.97 -8.31
CA LYS A 46 2.60 -6.24 -9.02
C LYS A 46 2.41 -6.08 -10.53
N ARG A 47 1.35 -5.37 -10.95
CA ARG A 47 1.10 -5.09 -12.37
C ARG A 47 2.19 -4.22 -12.99
N TYR A 48 2.63 -3.17 -12.29
CA TYR A 48 3.72 -2.31 -12.75
C TYR A 48 5.00 -3.12 -12.99
N ILE A 49 5.35 -4.00 -12.05
CA ILE A 49 6.52 -4.86 -12.18
C ILE A 49 6.34 -5.82 -13.38
N GLN A 50 5.18 -6.45 -13.53
CA GLN A 50 4.91 -7.32 -14.68
C GLN A 50 5.02 -6.57 -16.02
N ASP A 51 4.55 -5.32 -16.07
CA ASP A 51 4.65 -4.47 -17.26
C ASP A 51 6.10 -4.19 -17.63
N ILE A 52 6.95 -3.78 -16.67
CA ILE A 52 8.35 -3.49 -16.96
C ILE A 52 9.16 -4.73 -17.33
N LEU A 53 8.75 -5.91 -16.85
CA LEU A 53 9.42 -7.18 -17.08
C LEU A 53 9.02 -7.82 -18.41
N TYR A 54 7.74 -7.76 -18.78
CA TYR A 54 7.17 -8.63 -19.81
C TYR A 54 6.33 -7.92 -20.89
N ASP A 55 5.91 -6.66 -20.68
CA ASP A 55 5.12 -5.97 -21.70
C ASP A 55 6.03 -5.51 -22.86
N PRO A 56 5.75 -5.89 -24.12
CA PRO A 56 6.62 -5.55 -25.24
C PRO A 56 6.67 -4.04 -25.55
N ASN A 57 5.68 -3.28 -25.10
CA ASN A 57 5.53 -1.85 -25.35
C ASN A 57 5.93 -0.99 -24.13
N ARG A 58 5.76 -1.51 -22.90
CA ARG A 58 6.07 -0.81 -21.64
C ARG A 58 7.31 -1.35 -20.92
N GLY A 59 7.87 -2.46 -21.38
CA GLY A 59 9.01 -3.14 -20.79
C GLY A 59 10.30 -2.30 -20.84
N ILE A 60 11.11 -2.39 -19.77
CA ILE A 60 12.43 -1.77 -19.72
C ILE A 60 13.41 -2.73 -20.40
N LYS A 61 13.80 -2.41 -21.64
CA LYS A 61 14.55 -3.32 -22.52
C LYS A 61 15.98 -3.59 -22.06
N ASP A 62 16.57 -2.66 -21.35
CA ASP A 62 17.97 -2.65 -20.94
C ASP A 62 18.13 -2.75 -19.42
N LEU A 63 17.21 -3.47 -18.75
CA LEU A 63 17.44 -3.99 -17.41
C LEU A 63 18.52 -5.07 -17.44
N THR A 64 19.45 -5.02 -16.48
CA THR A 64 20.37 -6.15 -16.27
C THR A 64 19.61 -7.39 -15.81
N PRO A 65 20.15 -8.61 -16.02
CA PRO A 65 19.54 -9.83 -15.51
C PRO A 65 19.27 -9.78 -14.01
N GLU A 66 20.20 -9.24 -13.22
CA GLU A 66 20.08 -9.17 -11.76
C GLU A 66 18.95 -8.21 -11.33
N ALA A 67 18.86 -7.02 -11.96
CA ALA A 67 17.78 -6.08 -11.69
C ALA A 67 16.41 -6.65 -12.11
N ARG A 68 16.38 -7.44 -13.19
CA ARG A 68 15.19 -8.15 -13.65
C ARG A 68 14.74 -9.21 -12.65
N ASP A 69 15.67 -10.02 -12.15
CA ASP A 69 15.41 -11.08 -11.17
C ASP A 69 14.94 -10.47 -9.85
N GLN A 70 15.59 -9.40 -9.37
CA GLN A 70 15.20 -8.70 -8.16
C GLN A 70 13.79 -8.08 -8.28
N ALA A 71 13.47 -7.48 -9.42
CA ALA A 71 12.11 -6.98 -9.67
C ALA A 71 11.09 -8.14 -9.65
N ALA A 72 11.40 -9.29 -10.25
CA ALA A 72 10.54 -10.46 -10.19
C ALA A 72 10.33 -10.98 -8.75
N LEU A 73 11.36 -10.96 -7.90
CA LEU A 73 11.25 -11.31 -6.49
C LEU A 73 10.31 -10.37 -5.73
N ILE A 74 10.38 -9.05 -5.96
CA ILE A 74 9.43 -8.09 -5.37
C ILE A 74 7.99 -8.44 -5.77
N SER A 75 7.75 -8.76 -7.04
CA SER A 75 6.41 -9.16 -7.53
C SER A 75 5.90 -10.43 -6.86
N ALA A 76 6.77 -11.44 -6.70
CA ALA A 76 6.44 -12.71 -6.05
C ALA A 76 6.16 -12.54 -4.55
N ALA A 77 6.93 -11.69 -3.86
CA ALA A 77 6.75 -11.40 -2.44
C ALA A 77 5.38 -10.78 -2.10
N LEU A 78 4.66 -10.23 -3.09
CA LEU A 78 3.32 -9.69 -2.89
C LEU A 78 2.21 -10.75 -2.98
N ASP A 79 2.51 -11.99 -3.36
CA ASP A 79 1.50 -13.04 -3.53
C ASP A 79 0.80 -13.45 -2.24
N ALA A 80 1.58 -13.76 -1.21
CA ALA A 80 1.03 -14.12 0.09
C ALA A 80 0.32 -12.93 0.78
N PRO A 81 0.91 -11.72 0.85
CA PRO A 81 0.23 -10.52 1.34
C PRO A 81 -1.13 -10.24 0.68
N LEU A 82 -1.23 -10.40 -0.65
CA LEU A 82 -2.49 -10.25 -1.36
C LEU A 82 -3.52 -11.29 -0.91
N ALA A 83 -3.12 -12.55 -0.78
CA ALA A 83 -4.00 -13.62 -0.33
C ALA A 83 -4.45 -13.42 1.13
N ASP A 84 -3.55 -13.00 2.01
CA ASP A 84 -3.81 -12.78 3.43
C ASP A 84 -4.81 -11.64 3.63
N VAL A 85 -4.57 -10.48 3.01
CA VAL A 85 -5.51 -9.35 3.06
C VAL A 85 -6.87 -9.73 2.45
N GLN A 86 -6.91 -10.55 1.40
CA GLN A 86 -8.17 -11.07 0.85
C GLN A 86 -8.92 -11.95 1.86
N ARG A 87 -8.22 -12.85 2.57
CA ARG A 87 -8.82 -13.67 3.63
C ARG A 87 -9.34 -12.83 4.78
N VAL A 88 -8.55 -11.87 5.26
CA VAL A 88 -8.94 -10.95 6.34
C VAL A 88 -10.18 -10.16 5.95
N ARG A 89 -10.20 -9.63 4.72
CA ARG A 89 -11.37 -8.92 4.18
C ARG A 89 -12.58 -9.84 4.06
N ALA A 90 -12.44 -11.07 3.57
CA ALA A 90 -13.57 -12.00 3.45
C ALA A 90 -14.13 -12.44 4.82
N ALA A 91 -13.25 -12.63 5.80
CA ALA A 91 -13.61 -13.02 7.16
C ALA A 91 -14.14 -11.85 8.01
N ALA A 92 -13.85 -10.60 7.62
CA ALA A 92 -14.48 -9.44 8.23
C ALA A 92 -15.99 -9.44 7.93
N HIS A 93 -16.81 -9.92 8.88
CA HIS A 93 -18.28 -10.04 8.79
C HIS A 93 -19.03 -8.76 8.39
N ALA A 94 -18.35 -7.61 8.31
CA ALA A 94 -18.88 -6.32 7.89
C ALA A 94 -18.65 -6.02 6.39
N CYS A 95 -18.10 -6.94 5.60
CA CYS A 95 -17.85 -6.68 4.18
C CYS A 95 -19.09 -7.08 3.37
N PRO A 96 -19.89 -6.14 2.87
CA PRO A 96 -20.92 -6.50 1.90
C PRO A 96 -20.18 -7.15 0.72
N ALA A 97 -20.43 -8.45 0.53
CA ALA A 97 -20.05 -9.13 -0.70
C ALA A 97 -20.78 -8.40 -1.82
N GLY A 98 -20.07 -7.53 -2.53
CA GLY A 98 -20.61 -6.84 -3.69
C GLY A 98 -21.19 -7.88 -4.63
N ARG A 99 -22.52 -7.83 -4.84
CA ARG A 99 -23.36 -8.71 -5.67
C ARG A 99 -22.55 -9.61 -6.62
N THR A 100 -22.03 -10.71 -6.10
CA THR A 100 -21.45 -11.79 -6.88
C THR A 100 -22.19 -13.04 -6.43
N ARG A 101 -23.03 -13.49 -7.37
CA ARG A 101 -23.79 -14.75 -7.45
C ARG A 101 -23.44 -15.76 -6.34
N ARG A 102 -24.46 -16.12 -5.54
CA ARG A 102 -24.47 -17.20 -4.53
C ARG A 102 -23.40 -18.27 -4.79
N ALA A 103 -22.37 -18.32 -3.95
CA ALA A 103 -21.64 -19.56 -3.73
C ALA A 103 -22.53 -20.49 -2.88
N PRO A 104 -22.52 -21.82 -3.11
CA PRO A 104 -23.33 -22.76 -2.34
C PRO A 104 -22.92 -22.76 -0.86
N PRO A 105 -23.84 -22.98 0.09
CA PRO A 105 -23.52 -23.09 1.49
C PRO A 105 -23.04 -24.53 1.77
N ASP A 106 -21.85 -24.88 1.31
CA ASP A 106 -21.19 -26.08 1.80
C ASP A 106 -19.68 -26.04 1.54
N GLN A 107 -19.00 -25.24 2.35
CA GLN A 107 -17.68 -25.62 2.80
C GLN A 107 -17.69 -25.36 4.29
N THR A 108 -17.87 -26.43 5.08
CA THR A 108 -17.20 -26.52 6.37
C THR A 108 -15.77 -26.08 6.12
N VAL A 109 -15.46 -24.83 6.46
CA VAL A 109 -14.11 -24.29 6.44
C VAL A 109 -13.35 -25.26 7.32
N ARG A 110 -12.62 -26.18 6.70
CA ARG A 110 -11.48 -26.79 7.37
C ARG A 110 -10.74 -25.58 7.90
N ARG A 111 -10.67 -25.47 9.23
CA ARG A 111 -9.67 -24.68 9.90
C ARG A 111 -8.36 -25.21 9.33
N GLN A 112 -7.91 -24.63 8.22
CA GLN A 112 -6.53 -24.78 7.81
C GLN A 112 -5.75 -24.36 9.04
N GLU A 113 -4.62 -25.02 9.27
CA GLU A 113 -3.65 -24.67 10.29
C GLU A 113 -3.02 -23.30 9.96
N GLY A 114 -3.85 -22.28 9.78
CA GLY A 114 -3.55 -20.90 9.44
C GLY A 114 -3.95 -20.02 10.61
N GLY A 115 -3.10 -19.06 10.92
CA GLY A 115 -3.20 -18.21 12.11
C GLY A 115 -4.49 -17.39 12.19
N THR A 116 -4.60 -16.63 13.27
CA THR A 116 -5.67 -15.65 13.46
C THR A 116 -5.63 -14.60 12.33
N LEU A 117 -6.72 -13.82 12.18
CA LEU A 117 -6.75 -12.71 11.21
C LEU A 117 -5.59 -11.71 11.44
N CYS A 118 -5.10 -11.64 12.67
CA CYS A 118 -4.01 -10.75 13.03
C CYS A 118 -2.64 -11.37 12.74
N ASP A 119 -2.52 -12.70 12.75
CA ASP A 119 -1.33 -13.39 12.25
C ASP A 119 -1.20 -13.20 10.73
N ASP A 120 -2.32 -13.26 9.99
CA ASP A 120 -2.35 -12.95 8.55
C ASP A 120 -1.89 -11.50 8.27
N LEU A 121 -2.32 -10.54 9.10
CA LEU A 121 -1.90 -9.13 8.98
C LEU A 121 -0.44 -8.91 9.42
N ASP A 122 0.07 -9.65 10.40
CA ASP A 122 1.47 -9.59 10.83
C ASP A 122 2.40 -10.19 9.78
N HIS A 123 2.02 -11.32 9.21
CA HIS A 123 2.72 -11.91 8.08
C HIS A 123 2.73 -10.94 6.89
N THR A 124 1.57 -10.37 6.54
CA THR A 124 1.46 -9.31 5.51
C THR A 124 2.43 -8.16 5.79
N ALA A 125 2.48 -7.64 7.02
CA ALA A 125 3.36 -6.53 7.36
C ALA A 125 4.85 -6.88 7.23
N SER A 126 5.24 -8.09 7.66
CA SER A 126 6.60 -8.59 7.51
C SER A 126 7.03 -8.70 6.05
N GLU A 127 6.21 -9.34 5.22
CA GLU A 127 6.50 -9.54 3.79
C GLU A 127 6.53 -8.22 3.02
N LEU A 128 5.66 -7.26 3.37
CA LEU A 128 5.69 -5.92 2.77
C LEU A 128 6.97 -5.14 3.14
N GLN A 129 7.47 -5.29 4.36
CA GLN A 129 8.75 -4.71 4.74
C GLN A 129 9.89 -5.37 3.96
N HIS A 130 9.87 -6.70 3.82
CA HIS A 130 10.86 -7.41 3.02
C HIS A 130 10.84 -6.96 1.54
N ALA A 131 9.64 -6.80 0.94
CA ALA A 131 9.48 -6.28 -0.41
C ALA A 131 10.01 -4.84 -0.57
N LYS A 132 9.92 -4.01 0.48
CA LYS A 132 10.53 -2.68 0.49
C LYS A 132 12.04 -2.73 0.52
N ASP A 133 12.61 -3.62 1.34
CA ASP A 133 14.06 -3.79 1.43
C ASP A 133 14.61 -4.30 0.08
N MET A 134 13.90 -5.22 -0.58
CA MET A 134 14.22 -5.65 -1.95
C MET A 134 14.12 -4.51 -2.97
N ALA A 135 13.19 -3.57 -2.81
CA ALA A 135 13.08 -2.39 -3.66
C ALA A 135 14.23 -1.40 -3.46
N ASP A 136 14.76 -1.28 -2.23
CA ASP A 136 15.98 -0.52 -1.94
C ASP A 136 17.21 -1.18 -2.54
N GLU A 137 17.31 -2.50 -2.44
CA GLU A 137 18.37 -3.26 -3.09
C GLU A 137 18.32 -3.04 -4.61
N LEU A 138 17.14 -3.19 -5.22
CA LEU A 138 16.94 -2.94 -6.65
C LEU A 138 17.36 -1.52 -7.04
N ALA A 139 17.05 -0.51 -6.23
CA ALA A 139 17.43 0.88 -6.52
C ALA A 139 18.96 1.09 -6.55
N SER A 140 19.72 0.23 -5.87
CA SER A 140 21.19 0.26 -5.85
C SER A 140 21.84 -0.57 -6.97
N MET A 141 21.07 -1.39 -7.69
CA MET A 141 21.57 -2.21 -8.78
C MET A 141 21.78 -1.38 -10.07
N PRO A 142 22.70 -1.78 -10.96
CA PRO A 142 22.80 -1.19 -12.29
C PRO A 142 21.45 -1.24 -12.99
N THR A 143 21.02 -0.14 -13.62
CA THR A 143 19.72 0.00 -14.32
C THR A 143 18.49 -0.03 -13.40
N GLY A 144 18.69 -0.20 -12.09
CA GLY A 144 17.65 -0.17 -11.08
C GLY A 144 16.96 1.19 -10.96
N GLU A 145 17.66 2.27 -11.29
CA GLU A 145 17.12 3.64 -11.33
C GLU A 145 16.01 3.82 -12.38
N LYS A 146 15.94 2.93 -13.37
CA LYS A 146 14.87 2.92 -14.39
C LYS A 146 13.58 2.32 -13.86
N VAL A 147 13.67 1.51 -12.81
CA VAL A 147 12.52 1.01 -12.08
C VAL A 147 12.10 2.09 -11.09
N GLN A 148 10.81 2.40 -11.03
CA GLN A 148 10.26 3.40 -10.12
C GLN A 148 10.19 2.86 -8.67
N THR A 149 11.34 2.43 -8.12
CA THR A 149 11.48 1.82 -6.78
C THR A 149 10.96 2.73 -5.68
N GLY A 150 11.18 4.05 -5.77
CA GLY A 150 10.59 5.02 -4.86
C GLY A 150 9.05 5.03 -4.89
N GLY A 151 8.46 4.85 -6.07
CA GLY A 151 7.02 4.70 -6.24
C GLY A 151 6.49 3.39 -5.65
N ILE A 152 7.21 2.28 -5.89
CA ILE A 152 6.92 0.97 -5.28
C ILE A 152 6.91 1.10 -3.75
N LYS A 153 7.99 1.60 -3.15
CA LYS A 153 8.12 1.77 -1.70
C LYS A 153 6.99 2.64 -1.13
N SER A 154 6.66 3.75 -1.78
CA SER A 154 5.56 4.62 -1.35
C SER A 154 4.21 3.91 -1.32
N GLN A 155 3.93 3.02 -2.28
CA GLN A 155 2.70 2.22 -2.28
C GLN A 155 2.72 1.15 -1.17
N LEU A 156 3.87 0.51 -0.95
CA LEU A 156 4.03 -0.47 0.13
C LEU A 156 3.91 0.20 1.52
N ASP A 157 4.40 1.43 1.69
CA ASP A 157 4.21 2.22 2.92
C ASP A 157 2.75 2.52 3.24
N LYS A 158 1.97 2.92 2.22
CA LYS A 158 0.53 3.11 2.38
C LYS A 158 -0.17 1.80 2.75
N THR A 159 0.23 0.71 2.10
CA THR A 159 -0.28 -0.63 2.38
C THR A 159 -0.01 -1.04 3.83
N LEU A 160 1.23 -0.86 4.31
CA LEU A 160 1.63 -1.13 5.70
C LEU A 160 0.80 -0.33 6.69
N ALA A 161 0.60 0.97 6.43
CA ALA A 161 -0.19 1.82 7.29
C ALA A 161 -1.65 1.31 7.41
N ASP A 162 -2.24 0.87 6.30
CA ASP A 162 -3.63 0.39 6.26
C ASP A 162 -3.77 -1.01 6.90
N VAL A 163 -2.79 -1.89 6.71
CA VAL A 163 -2.70 -3.20 7.39
C VAL A 163 -2.57 -3.03 8.91
N ALA A 164 -1.70 -2.12 9.36
CA ALA A 164 -1.53 -1.83 10.79
C ALA A 164 -2.82 -1.31 11.42
N TRP A 165 -3.52 -0.40 10.73
CA TRP A 165 -4.82 0.09 11.19
C TRP A 165 -5.88 -1.01 11.23
N ALA A 166 -5.93 -1.86 10.21
CA ALA A 166 -6.89 -2.98 10.18
C ALA A 166 -6.65 -3.95 11.34
N LYS A 167 -5.38 -4.22 11.66
CA LYS A 167 -4.99 -5.04 12.81
C LYS A 167 -5.50 -4.42 14.11
N GLU A 168 -5.23 -3.13 14.33
CA GLU A 168 -5.71 -2.39 15.51
C GLU A 168 -7.23 -2.53 15.68
N LYS A 169 -8.01 -2.37 14.61
CA LYS A 169 -9.48 -2.49 14.67
C LYS A 169 -9.96 -3.90 14.93
N LEU A 170 -9.30 -4.92 14.36
CA LEU A 170 -9.63 -6.31 14.64
C LEU A 170 -9.27 -6.70 16.09
N SER A 171 -8.12 -6.26 16.60
CA SER A 171 -7.72 -6.45 18.00
C SER A 171 -8.72 -5.81 18.95
N ALA A 172 -9.11 -4.55 18.72
CA ALA A 172 -10.08 -3.85 19.56
C ALA A 172 -11.47 -4.50 19.57
N ALA A 173 -11.82 -5.21 18.49
CA ALA A 173 -13.06 -5.96 18.38
C ALA A 173 -12.99 -7.39 18.93
N GLY A 174 -11.84 -7.84 19.46
CA GLY A 174 -11.65 -9.23 19.91
C GLY A 174 -11.71 -10.25 18.76
N ARG A 175 -11.24 -9.84 17.57
CA ARG A 175 -11.24 -10.64 16.33
C ARG A 175 -9.84 -11.03 15.87
N CYS A 176 -8.85 -10.72 16.71
CA CYS A 176 -7.70 -11.57 16.94
C CYS A 176 -8.10 -12.54 18.07
#